data_AF-A0A519GX45-F1
#
_entry.id   AF-A0A519GX45-F1
#
_cell.length_a   1.000
_cell.length_b   1.000
_cell.length_c   1.000
_cell.angle_alpha   90.00
_cell.angle_beta   90.00
_cell.angle_gamma   90.00
#
_symmetry.space_group_name_H-M   'P 1'
#
loop_
_entity.id
_entity.type
_entity.pdbx_description
1 polymer ?
#
loop_
_entity_poly.entity_id
_entity_poly.type
_entity_poly.pdbx_seq_one_letter_code
_entity_poly.pdbx_strand_id
1 'polypeptide(L)' 'HLLGADADATPQSVDAEKVGAEHLRNTVDDLLASSRLINDAVREGRLGIVGANYRLGEGTAVPQVTVGLD' A
#
# COMPACT_ATOMS: atom_id res chain seq x y z
N HIS A 1 17.15 -0.14 2.25
CA HIS A 1 17.33 -0.03 0.79
C HIS A 1 16.29 0.96 0.29
N LEU A 2 16.55 2.26 0.47
CA LEU A 2 15.67 3.32 0.01
C LEU A 2 15.90 3.44 -1.50
N LEU A 3 14.86 3.26 -2.30
CA LEU A 3 14.87 3.50 -3.73
C LEU A 3 15.18 4.99 -3.93
N GLY A 4 16.46 5.32 -4.13
CA GLY A 4 16.86 6.63 -4.61
C GLY A 4 16.19 6.83 -5.95
N ALA A 5 15.46 7.94 -6.11
CA ALA A 5 14.99 8.34 -7.42
C ALA A 5 16.23 8.44 -8.33
N ASP A 6 16.31 7.57 -9.32
CA ASP A 6 17.29 7.73 -10.40
C ASP A 6 17.11 9.17 -10.91
N ALA A 7 18.18 9.95 -10.94
CA ALA A 7 18.10 11.39 -11.24
C ALA A 7 17.56 11.69 -12.65
N ASP A 8 17.40 10.65 -13.47
CA ASP A 8 16.83 10.66 -14.83
C ASP A 8 15.48 9.92 -14.94
N ALA A 9 14.86 9.54 -13.81
CA ALA A 9 13.57 8.84 -13.82
C ALA A 9 12.47 9.75 -14.39
N THR A 10 11.94 9.35 -15.55
CA THR A 10 10.75 9.94 -16.16
C THR A 10 9.51 9.09 -15.86
N PRO A 11 8.29 9.64 -15.91
CA PRO A 11 7.06 8.85 -15.71
C PRO A 11 6.95 7.64 -16.65
N GLN A 12 7.60 7.69 -17.81
CA GLN A 12 7.61 6.61 -18.81
C GLN A 12 8.63 5.51 -18.49
N SER A 13 9.67 5.82 -17.72
CA SER A 13 10.71 4.87 -17.30
C SER A 13 10.41 4.15 -15.99
N VAL A 14 9.37 4.59 -15.27
CA VAL A 14 8.99 4.05 -13.96
C VAL A 14 7.88 3.02 -14.11
N ASP A 15 8.04 1.88 -13.44
CA ASP A 15 7.02 0.85 -13.36
C ASP A 15 5.81 1.33 -12.54
N ALA A 16 4.69 1.55 -13.23
CA ALA A 16 3.46 2.03 -12.62
C ALA A 16 2.85 1.02 -11.63
N GLU A 17 3.00 -0.29 -11.84
CA GLU A 17 2.50 -1.29 -10.90
C GLU A 17 3.28 -1.22 -9.59
N LYS A 18 4.61 -1.07 -9.68
CA LYS A 18 5.47 -0.89 -8.52
C LYS A 18 5.16 0.39 -7.75
N VAL A 19 4.96 1.51 -8.46
CA VAL A 19 4.55 2.78 -7.84
C VAL A 19 3.20 2.65 -7.15
N GLY A 20 2.22 2.02 -7.80
CA GLY A 20 0.89 1.81 -7.21
C GLY A 20 0.95 0.95 -5.94
N ALA A 21 1.73 -0.14 -5.96
CA ALA A 21 1.95 -0.97 -4.79
C ALA A 21 2.60 -0.19 -3.64
N GLU A 22 3.59 0.65 -3.94
CA GLU A 22 4.26 1.46 -2.92
C GLU A 22 3.36 2.56 -2.36
N HIS A 23 2.55 3.20 -3.22
CA HIS A 23 1.57 4.18 -2.77
C HIS A 23 0.54 3.56 -1.82
N LEU A 24 0.09 2.33 -2.10
CA LEU A 24 -0.80 1.59 -1.20
C LEU A 24 -0.14 1.30 0.16
N ARG A 25 1.13 0.90 0.18
CA ARG A 25 1.88 0.69 1.45
C ARG A 25 1.97 1.98 2.25
N ASN A 26 2.42 3.06 1.63
CA ASN A 26 2.53 4.37 2.29
C ASN A 26 1.17 4.84 2.84
N THR A 27 0.09 4.66 2.08
CA THR A 27 -1.25 5.03 2.54
C THR A 27 -1.69 4.22 3.76
N VAL A 28 -1.42 2.90 3.78
CA VAL A 28 -1.72 2.05 4.95
C VAL A 28 -0.88 2.47 6.15
N ASP A 29 0.40 2.75 5.96
CA ASP A 29 1.31 3.20 7.01
C ASP A 29 0.87 4.56 7.58
N ASP A 30 0.51 5.51 6.72
CA ASP A 30 0.00 6.83 7.12
C ASP A 30 -1.32 6.70 7.91
N LEU A 31 -2.21 5.80 7.51
CA LEU A 31 -3.46 5.52 8.22
C LEU A 31 -3.19 4.99 9.64
N LEU A 32 -2.25 4.04 9.77
CA LEU A 32 -1.85 3.47 11.06
C LEU A 32 -1.13 4.49 11.94
N ALA A 33 -0.28 5.33 11.35
CA ALA A 33 0.46 6.37 12.06
C ALA A 33 -0.45 7.51 12.54
N SER A 34 -1.46 7.88 11.76
CA SER A 34 -2.35 9.00 12.05
C SER A 34 -3.51 8.64 13.00
N SER A 35 -3.93 7.37 13.05
CA SER A 35 -5.10 6.94 13.84
C SER A 35 -4.74 5.91 14.90
N ARG A 36 -4.67 6.38 16.17
CA ARG A 36 -4.49 5.47 17.33
C ARG A 36 -5.57 4.40 17.41
N LEU A 37 -6.84 4.77 17.17
CA LEU A 37 -7.96 3.84 17.25
C LEU A 37 -7.84 2.67 16.26
N ILE A 38 -7.40 2.96 15.03
CA ILE A 38 -7.20 1.93 14.00
C ILE A 38 -5.98 1.06 14.35
N ASN A 39 -4.87 1.69 14.73
CA ASN A 39 -3.66 0.98 15.14
C ASN A 39 -3.92 0.02 16.31
N ASP A 40 -4.60 0.48 17.36
CA ASP A 40 -4.93 -0.35 18.52
C ASP A 40 -5.83 -1.53 18.12
N ALA A 41 -6.86 -1.30 17.29
CA ALA A 41 -7.73 -2.37 16.82
C ALA A 41 -7.00 -3.43 15.98
N VAL A 42 -6.03 -3.02 15.15
CA VAL A 42 -5.18 -3.94 14.38
C VAL A 42 -4.25 -4.72 15.31
N ARG A 43 -3.60 -4.05 16.28
CA ARG A 43 -2.70 -4.70 17.26
C ARG A 43 -3.43 -5.69 18.17
N GLU A 44 -4.69 -5.41 18.48
CA GLU A 44 -5.55 -6.30 19.26
C GLU A 44 -6.16 -7.44 18.42
N GLY A 45 -5.89 -7.49 17.12
CA GLY A 45 -6.41 -8.52 16.21
C GLY A 45 -7.91 -8.39 15.92
N ARG A 46 -8.51 -7.22 16.19
CA ARG A 46 -9.93 -6.95 15.95
C ARG A 46 -10.20 -6.38 14.56
N LEU A 47 -9.17 -5.93 13.85
CA LEU A 47 -9.24 -5.32 12.53
C LEU A 47 -8.08 -5.79 11.67
N GLY A 48 -8.36 -6.12 10.42
CA GLY A 48 -7.36 -6.30 9.36
C GLY A 48 -7.54 -5.27 8.25
N ILE A 49 -6.44 -4.91 7.59
CA ILE A 49 -6.41 -3.93 6.50
C ILE A 49 -5.82 -4.59 5.25
N VAL A 50 -6.47 -4.39 4.11
CA VAL A 50 -5.98 -4.81 2.78
C VAL A 50 -5.90 -3.59 1.87
N GLY A 51 -4.70 -3.26 1.41
CA GLY A 51 -4.50 -2.36 0.28
C GLY A 51 -4.48 -3.16 -1.01
N ALA A 52 -5.35 -2.82 -1.96
CA ALA A 52 -5.48 -3.55 -3.22
C ALA A 52 -5.51 -2.61 -4.43
N ASN A 53 -4.85 -3.02 -5.51
CA ASN A 53 -4.94 -2.34 -6.79
C ASN A 53 -6.11 -2.93 -7.58
N TYR A 54 -6.99 -2.06 -8.07
CA TYR A 54 -8.10 -2.48 -8.92
C TYR A 54 -7.67 -2.49 -10.39
N ARG A 55 -7.70 -3.67 -11.02
CA ARG A 55 -7.41 -3.82 -12.45
C ARG A 55 -8.67 -3.57 -13.26
N LEU A 56 -8.80 -2.35 -13.79
CA LEU A 56 -10.00 -1.91 -14.52
C LEU A 56 -10.38 -2.84 -15.68
N GLY A 57 -9.40 -3.37 -16.41
CA GLY A 57 -9.63 -4.26 -17.56
C GLY A 57 -10.13 -5.67 -17.18
N GLU A 58 -9.87 -6.12 -15.95
CA GLU A 58 -10.22 -7.46 -15.48
C GLU A 58 -11.35 -7.44 -14.44
N GLY A 59 -11.67 -6.28 -13.88
CA GLY A 59 -12.69 -6.12 -12.85
C GLY A 59 -12.30 -6.69 -11.48
N THR A 60 -11.01 -6.92 -11.24
CA THR A 60 -10.50 -7.61 -10.05
C THR A 60 -9.69 -6.69 -9.16
N ALA A 61 -9.87 -6.82 -7.84
CA ALA A 61 -8.99 -6.22 -6.83
C ALA A 61 -7.84 -7.19 -6.50
N VAL A 62 -6.61 -6.78 -6.73
CA VAL A 62 -5.41 -7.57 -6.45
C VAL A 62 -4.74 -7.05 -5.17
N PRO A 63 -4.68 -7.84 -4.08
CA PRO A 63 -4.02 -7.44 -2.84
C PRO A 63 -2.55 -7.10 -3.06
N GLN A 64 -2.07 -6.01 -2.46
CA GLN A 64 -0.68 -5.54 -2.53
C GLN A 64 -0.01 -5.44 -1.15
N VAL A 65 -0.82 -5.18 -0.12
CA VAL A 65 -0.40 -5.08 1.28
C VAL A 65 -1.52 -5.58 2.18
N THR A 66 -1.15 -6.35 3.21
CA THR A 66 -2.05 -6.90 4.23
C THR A 66 -1.45 -6.64 5.61
N VAL A 67 -2.27 -6.16 6.54
CA VAL A 67 -1.86 -5.93 7.94
C VAL A 67 -2.94 -6.45 8.87
N GLY A 68 -2.55 -7.19 9.92
CA GLY A 68 -3.48 -7.72 10.93
C GLY A 68 -4.37 -8.85 10.42
N LEU A 69 -3.88 -9.64 9.45
CA LEU A 69 -4.60 -10.78 8.84
C LEU A 69 -3.87 -12.12 9.04
N ASP A 70 -3.02 -12.19 10.05
CA ASP A 70 -2.25 -13.39 10.42
C ASP A 70 -3.08 -14.43 11.18
#